data_AF-A0A2D7ATG3-F1
#
_entry.id   AF-A0A2D7ATG3-F1
#
_cell.length_a   1.000
_cell.length_b   1.000
_cell.length_c   1.000
_cell.angle_alpha   90.00
_cell.angle_beta   90.00
_cell.angle_gamma   90.00
#
_symmetry.space_group_name_H-M   'P 1'
#
loop_
_entity.id
_entity.type
_entity.pdbx_description
1 polymer ?
#
loop_
_entity_poly.entity_id
_entity_poly.type
_entity_poly.pdbx_seq_one_letter_code
_entity_poly.pdbx_strand_id
1 'polypeptide(L)'
;MGVTAMIPNMTFQQLKDEANSRWNEIWDANSARLEIMLLCPRKERKLLELHGDMIDHGQPVMGIFHRPRAEAELISEQGFDPRAASFQFVNISNSDMGPWMQQLVTQEGWLRSTVEVSPVPFSMDIPNQRPFEKHSILCFRHPSLPPLDKYFLPYPIHALVGKAFVSLPRRQAAELARQQAEILGVGLAKPEPEIVEVPVVEPVAEIEQVPINVEDAFISEMIPEEVEQVALPNAEDANVSPPQEVEVVEESVPLPSGVPEIDDTPAIEREFRALIQELIDAGVDPSDMMTDPRLEEITERALAQNFETWPVFMQMVS
;
A
#
# COMPACT_ATOMS: atom_id res chain seq x y z
N MET A 1 -11.74 11.46 16.44
CA MET A 1 -11.07 11.62 15.13
C MET A 1 -9.58 11.65 15.35
N GLY A 2 -8.75 10.92 14.61
CA GLY A 2 -7.30 10.84 14.81
C GLY A 2 -6.49 11.90 14.04
N VAL A 3 -5.17 11.73 14.06
CA VAL A 3 -4.20 12.45 13.21
C VAL A 3 -3.23 11.43 12.62
N THR A 4 -3.08 11.44 11.31
CA THR A 4 -2.26 10.47 10.58
C THR A 4 -0.91 11.07 10.20
N ALA A 5 0.15 10.40 10.61
CA ALA A 5 1.53 10.74 10.26
C ALA A 5 2.10 9.68 9.32
N MET A 6 2.86 10.12 8.32
CA MET A 6 3.59 9.23 7.41
C MET A 6 5.04 9.10 7.87
N ILE A 7 5.50 7.86 8.04
CA ILE A 7 6.87 7.53 8.43
C ILE A 7 7.47 6.68 7.31
N PRO A 8 8.52 7.17 6.61
CA PRO A 8 9.13 6.43 5.52
C PRO A 8 9.99 5.27 6.04
N ASN A 9 10.12 4.21 5.24
CA ASN A 9 11.08 3.11 5.42
C ASN A 9 10.98 2.40 6.78
N MET A 10 9.76 2.18 7.25
CA MET A 10 9.47 1.46 8.49
C MET A 10 8.78 0.13 8.21
N THR A 11 9.01 -0.83 9.11
CA THR A 11 8.27 -2.10 9.18
C THR A 11 7.30 -2.10 10.35
N PHE A 12 6.28 -2.96 10.32
CA PHE A 12 5.42 -3.15 11.49
C PHE A 12 6.23 -3.62 12.71
N GLN A 13 7.24 -4.47 12.51
CA GLN A 13 8.09 -4.93 13.62
C GLN A 13 8.81 -3.77 14.28
N GLN A 14 9.49 -2.91 13.51
CA GLN A 14 10.17 -1.73 14.05
C GLN A 14 9.19 -0.78 14.75
N LEU A 15 8.03 -0.51 14.15
CA LEU A 15 7.02 0.34 14.76
C LEU A 15 6.49 -0.23 16.08
N LYS A 16 6.33 -1.56 16.19
CA LYS A 16 5.94 -2.24 17.43
C LYS A 16 7.06 -2.19 18.48
N ASP A 17 8.31 -2.40 18.07
CA ASP A 17 9.47 -2.39 18.97
C ASP A 17 9.72 -0.98 19.54
N GLU A 18 9.55 0.05 18.72
CA GLU A 18 9.70 1.45 19.11
C GLU A 18 8.45 2.03 19.79
N ALA A 19 7.31 1.32 19.75
CA ALA A 19 5.99 1.85 20.13
C ALA A 19 5.96 2.43 21.55
N ASN A 20 6.55 1.71 22.51
CA ASN A 20 6.61 2.15 23.91
C ASN A 20 7.37 3.48 24.05
N SER A 21 8.49 3.64 23.34
CA SER A 21 9.27 4.88 23.39
C SER A 21 8.62 6.01 22.58
N ARG A 22 7.91 5.66 21.50
CA ARG A 22 7.39 6.63 20.53
C ARG A 22 6.05 7.19 20.93
N TRP A 23 5.22 6.39 21.60
CA TRP A 23 3.85 6.73 21.95
C TRP A 23 3.54 6.60 23.44
N ASN A 24 4.47 6.09 24.25
CA ASN A 24 4.36 6.01 25.72
C ASN A 24 2.98 5.48 26.16
N GLU A 25 2.24 6.28 26.93
CA GLU A 25 0.94 5.93 27.52
C GLU A 25 -0.17 5.67 26.49
N ILE A 26 0.00 6.11 25.23
CA ILE A 26 -0.97 5.85 24.15
C ILE A 26 -0.92 4.38 23.73
N TRP A 27 0.26 3.76 23.79
CA TRP A 27 0.47 2.39 23.35
C TRP A 27 0.33 1.43 24.53
N ASP A 28 -0.62 0.50 24.43
CA ASP A 28 -0.70 -0.62 25.36
C ASP A 28 -0.22 -1.90 24.68
N ALA A 29 0.96 -2.36 25.12
CA ALA A 29 1.61 -3.57 24.62
C ALA A 29 0.85 -4.86 24.92
N ASN A 30 -0.09 -4.85 25.89
CA ASN A 30 -0.91 -6.03 26.22
C ASN A 30 -2.18 -6.13 25.39
N SER A 31 -2.52 -5.09 24.63
CA SER A 31 -3.71 -5.10 23.79
C SER A 31 -3.56 -6.11 22.66
N ALA A 32 -4.61 -6.92 22.45
CA ALA A 32 -4.66 -7.84 21.34
C ALA A 32 -4.82 -7.05 20.03
N ARG A 33 -3.90 -7.30 19.08
CA ARG A 33 -3.88 -6.60 17.79
C ARG A 33 -4.10 -7.58 16.65
N LEU A 34 -4.78 -7.10 15.61
CA LEU A 34 -5.09 -7.83 14.40
C LEU A 34 -4.33 -7.23 13.22
N GLU A 35 -3.98 -8.08 12.27
CA GLU A 35 -3.48 -7.70 10.96
C GLU A 35 -4.58 -7.97 9.94
N ILE A 36 -4.99 -6.92 9.22
CA ILE A 36 -6.05 -6.98 8.21
C ILE A 36 -5.52 -6.42 6.89
N MET A 37 -6.18 -6.79 5.80
CA MET A 37 -5.91 -6.24 4.47
C MET A 37 -7.07 -5.35 4.01
N LEU A 38 -6.74 -4.18 3.47
CA LEU A 38 -7.68 -3.29 2.80
C LEU A 38 -7.33 -3.23 1.31
N LEU A 39 -8.33 -3.43 0.46
CA LEU A 39 -8.23 -3.33 -1.00
C LEU A 39 -9.06 -2.16 -1.50
N CYS A 40 -8.40 -1.12 -2.04
CA CYS A 40 -9.07 0.01 -2.67
C CYS A 40 -8.58 0.26 -4.09
N PRO A 41 -9.39 0.89 -4.96
CA PRO A 41 -8.91 1.38 -6.25
C PRO A 41 -7.72 2.32 -6.06
N ARG A 42 -6.73 2.27 -6.96
CA ARG A 42 -5.53 3.14 -6.84
C ARG A 42 -5.85 4.63 -6.75
N LYS A 43 -6.87 5.08 -7.49
CA LYS A 43 -7.37 6.47 -7.47
C LYS A 43 -7.86 6.93 -6.10
N GLU A 44 -8.31 6.01 -5.25
CA GLU A 44 -8.89 6.28 -3.93
C GLU A 44 -7.90 6.01 -2.80
N ARG A 45 -6.64 5.66 -3.12
CA ARG A 45 -5.58 5.41 -2.15
C ARG A 45 -5.46 6.52 -1.10
N LYS A 46 -5.66 7.78 -1.50
CA LYS A 46 -5.52 8.93 -0.60
C LYS A 46 -6.55 8.93 0.53
N LEU A 47 -7.74 8.36 0.30
CA LEU A 47 -8.76 8.20 1.34
C LEU A 47 -8.25 7.29 2.46
N LEU A 48 -7.65 6.15 2.10
CA LEU A 48 -7.06 5.23 3.09
C LEU A 48 -5.85 5.81 3.82
N GLU A 49 -5.06 6.66 3.17
CA GLU A 49 -3.95 7.36 3.82
C GLU A 49 -4.42 8.33 4.91
N LEU A 50 -5.62 8.90 4.79
CA LEU A 50 -6.20 9.87 5.73
C LEU A 50 -7.38 9.30 6.53
N HIS A 51 -7.68 8.01 6.38
CA HIS A 51 -8.85 7.37 6.99
C HIS A 51 -8.87 7.54 8.50
N GLY A 52 -7.70 7.41 9.13
CA GLY A 52 -7.54 7.59 10.57
C GLY A 52 -7.85 9.01 11.06
N ASP A 53 -7.84 10.03 10.19
CA ASP A 53 -8.20 11.40 10.56
C ASP A 53 -9.70 11.56 10.78
N MET A 54 -10.50 10.66 10.20
CA MET A 54 -11.96 10.68 10.25
C MET A 54 -12.52 9.78 11.35
N ILE A 55 -11.69 8.91 11.94
CA ILE A 55 -12.13 7.90 12.91
C ILE A 55 -11.65 8.25 14.31
N ASP A 56 -12.49 8.04 15.31
CA ASP A 56 -12.07 8.02 16.70
C ASP A 56 -11.65 6.59 17.10
N HIS A 57 -10.44 6.45 17.60
CA HIS A 57 -9.85 5.18 18.03
C HIS A 57 -9.04 5.39 19.30
N GLY A 58 -8.82 4.33 20.07
CA GLY A 58 -8.10 4.40 21.35
C GLY A 58 -6.60 4.20 21.21
N GLN A 59 -6.16 3.35 20.28
CA GLN A 59 -4.76 2.99 20.11
C GLN A 59 -4.19 3.34 18.74
N PRO A 60 -2.86 3.51 18.60
CA PRO A 60 -2.24 3.81 17.33
C PRO A 60 -2.59 2.75 16.29
N VAL A 61 -3.03 3.18 15.11
CA VAL A 61 -3.33 2.27 13.98
C VAL A 61 -2.23 2.45 12.95
N MET A 62 -1.62 1.34 12.51
CA MET A 62 -0.50 1.37 11.57
C MET A 62 -0.94 0.77 10.24
N GLY A 63 -0.73 1.48 9.14
CA GLY A 63 -1.02 0.98 7.79
C GLY A 63 0.21 1.04 6.89
N ILE A 64 0.53 -0.03 6.20
CA ILE A 64 1.61 -0.08 5.20
C ILE A 64 1.04 -0.53 3.87
N PHE A 65 1.29 0.24 2.81
CA PHE A 65 0.93 -0.17 1.46
C PHE A 65 2.00 -1.09 0.88
N HIS A 66 1.61 -2.31 0.51
CA HIS A 66 2.45 -3.20 -0.29
C HIS A 66 2.19 -2.97 -1.77
N ARG A 67 3.26 -3.00 -2.57
CA ARG A 67 3.18 -2.95 -4.03
C ARG A 67 3.79 -4.24 -4.58
N PRO A 68 2.96 -5.18 -5.06
CA PRO A 68 3.45 -6.38 -5.73
C PRO A 68 4.44 -6.04 -6.85
N ARG A 69 5.58 -6.76 -6.90
CA ARG A 69 6.61 -6.61 -7.92
C ARG A 69 6.63 -7.86 -8.79
N ALA A 70 7.61 -8.75 -8.59
CA ALA A 70 7.70 -10.00 -9.34
C ALA A 70 6.52 -10.94 -8.99
N GLU A 71 6.04 -10.91 -7.76
CA GLU A 71 4.88 -11.69 -7.30
C GLU A 71 3.53 -11.21 -7.88
N ALA A 72 3.52 -10.10 -8.63
CA ALA A 72 2.32 -9.61 -9.29
C ALA A 72 1.78 -10.59 -10.35
N GLU A 73 2.66 -11.42 -10.92
CA GLU A 73 2.27 -12.46 -11.88
C GLU A 73 1.32 -13.48 -11.23
N LEU A 74 1.63 -13.95 -10.02
CA LEU A 74 0.77 -14.88 -9.27
C LEU A 74 -0.60 -14.31 -8.90
N ILE A 75 -0.68 -12.99 -8.71
CA ILE A 75 -1.96 -12.32 -8.46
C ILE A 75 -2.76 -12.25 -9.76
N SER A 76 -2.07 -12.00 -10.88
CA SER A 76 -2.68 -11.94 -12.22
C SER A 76 -3.19 -13.31 -12.66
N GLU A 77 -2.49 -14.40 -12.34
CA GLU A 77 -2.91 -15.78 -12.59
C GLU A 77 -4.24 -16.14 -11.91
N GLN A 78 -4.56 -15.48 -10.78
CA GLN A 78 -5.85 -15.63 -10.10
C GLN A 78 -6.99 -14.81 -10.75
N GLY A 79 -6.71 -14.09 -11.85
CA GLY A 79 -7.67 -13.22 -12.51
C GLY A 79 -7.86 -11.86 -11.83
N PHE A 80 -6.94 -11.45 -10.96
CA PHE A 80 -6.96 -10.15 -10.30
C PHE A 80 -5.91 -9.22 -10.90
N ASP A 81 -6.28 -8.03 -11.38
CA ASP A 81 -5.32 -7.04 -11.89
C ASP A 81 -4.59 -6.31 -10.72
N PRO A 82 -3.28 -6.52 -10.52
CA PRO A 82 -2.52 -5.86 -9.45
C PRO A 82 -2.39 -4.34 -9.67
N ARG A 83 -2.63 -3.86 -10.89
CA ARG A 83 -2.57 -2.44 -11.25
C ARG A 83 -3.86 -1.68 -10.97
N ALA A 84 -5.00 -2.37 -10.85
CA ALA A 84 -6.28 -1.75 -10.53
C ALA A 84 -6.40 -1.38 -9.04
N ALA A 85 -5.71 -2.09 -8.14
CA ALA A 85 -5.85 -1.95 -6.70
C ALA A 85 -4.59 -1.42 -5.99
N SER A 86 -4.81 -0.87 -4.80
CA SER A 86 -3.80 -0.68 -3.76
C SER A 86 -4.05 -1.68 -2.64
N PHE A 87 -2.97 -2.32 -2.20
CA PHE A 87 -2.99 -3.31 -1.13
C PHE A 87 -2.42 -2.67 0.13
N GLN A 88 -3.26 -2.47 1.15
CA GLN A 88 -2.81 -1.93 2.43
C GLN A 88 -2.95 -3.01 3.50
N PHE A 89 -1.86 -3.30 4.18
CA PHE A 89 -1.92 -4.04 5.44
C PHE A 89 -2.12 -3.06 6.56
N VAL A 90 -3.01 -3.37 7.49
CA VAL A 90 -3.31 -2.54 8.66
C VAL A 90 -3.16 -3.38 9.91
N ASN A 91 -2.38 -2.88 10.86
CA ASN A 91 -2.26 -3.42 12.19
C ASN A 91 -3.05 -2.53 13.17
N ILE A 92 -4.09 -3.09 13.77
CA ILE A 92 -5.09 -2.37 14.58
C ILE A 92 -5.39 -3.12 15.88
N SER A 93 -5.72 -2.41 16.95
CA SER A 93 -6.26 -3.01 18.18
C SER A 93 -7.60 -3.69 17.88
N ASN A 94 -7.86 -4.85 18.49
CA ASN A 94 -9.14 -5.54 18.32
C ASN A 94 -10.33 -4.66 18.75
N SER A 95 -10.14 -3.84 19.79
CA SER A 95 -11.15 -2.88 20.28
C SER A 95 -11.52 -1.79 19.25
N ASP A 96 -10.57 -1.42 18.39
CA ASP A 96 -10.73 -0.30 17.45
C ASP A 96 -11.18 -0.76 16.06
N MET A 97 -11.19 -2.07 15.78
CA MET A 97 -11.53 -2.62 14.46
C MET A 97 -12.96 -2.25 14.02
N GLY A 98 -13.92 -2.36 14.93
CA GLY A 98 -15.33 -2.04 14.65
C GLY A 98 -15.52 -0.60 14.19
N PRO A 99 -15.18 0.41 15.02
CA PRO A 99 -15.25 1.82 14.63
C PRO A 99 -14.46 2.13 13.36
N TRP A 100 -13.29 1.51 13.19
CA TRP A 100 -12.41 1.73 12.05
C TRP A 100 -12.98 1.23 10.72
N MET A 101 -13.74 0.14 10.74
CA MET A 101 -14.37 -0.45 9.56
C MET A 101 -15.82 0.01 9.34
N GLN A 102 -16.47 0.59 10.37
CA GLN A 102 -17.89 0.93 10.35
C GLN A 102 -18.26 1.80 9.15
N GLN A 103 -17.54 2.91 8.92
CA GLN A 103 -17.83 3.81 7.81
C GLN A 103 -17.66 3.13 6.44
N LEU A 104 -16.58 2.36 6.26
CA LEU A 104 -16.28 1.68 5.00
C LEU A 104 -17.36 0.62 4.68
N VAL A 105 -17.77 -0.16 5.67
CA VAL A 105 -18.75 -1.25 5.44
C VAL A 105 -20.17 -0.70 5.31
N THR A 106 -20.58 0.24 6.17
CA THR A 106 -21.99 0.68 6.23
C THR A 106 -22.32 1.79 5.23
N GLN A 107 -21.42 2.75 5.00
CA GLN A 107 -21.69 3.90 4.14
C GLN A 107 -21.17 3.67 2.72
N GLU A 108 -19.97 3.09 2.60
CA GLU A 108 -19.33 2.85 1.30
C GLU A 108 -19.59 1.44 0.74
N GLY A 109 -20.25 0.55 1.51
CA GLY A 109 -20.63 -0.78 1.06
C GLY A 109 -19.44 -1.72 0.83
N TRP A 110 -18.33 -1.53 1.57
CA TRP A 110 -17.17 -2.42 1.47
C TRP A 110 -17.54 -3.84 1.87
N LEU A 111 -17.00 -4.79 1.13
CA LEU A 111 -17.29 -6.21 1.30
C LEU A 111 -16.21 -6.86 2.16
N ARG A 112 -16.65 -7.59 3.19
CA ARG A 112 -15.79 -8.39 4.04
C ARG A 112 -15.52 -9.76 3.40
N SER A 113 -14.27 -10.18 3.45
CA SER A 113 -13.76 -11.46 2.93
C SER A 113 -12.57 -11.91 3.77
N THR A 114 -12.00 -13.07 3.44
CA THR A 114 -10.77 -13.58 4.06
C THR A 114 -9.77 -13.86 2.95
N VAL A 115 -8.51 -13.51 3.17
CA VAL A 115 -7.42 -13.80 2.23
C VAL A 115 -6.39 -14.72 2.90
N GLU A 116 -5.89 -15.72 2.18
CA GLU A 116 -4.74 -16.53 2.59
C GLU A 116 -3.45 -15.81 2.18
N VAL A 117 -2.66 -15.38 3.16
CA VAL A 117 -1.33 -14.83 2.93
C VAL A 117 -0.34 -15.98 2.88
N SER A 118 0.34 -16.13 1.75
CA SER A 118 1.27 -17.21 1.48
C SER A 118 2.66 -16.68 1.10
N PRO A 119 3.74 -17.41 1.42
CA PRO A 119 5.04 -17.08 0.90
C PRO A 119 5.06 -17.24 -0.62
N VAL A 120 5.82 -16.39 -1.30
CA VAL A 120 6.16 -16.54 -2.71
C VAL A 120 6.83 -17.91 -2.92
N PRO A 121 6.38 -18.71 -3.90
CA PRO A 121 7.07 -19.93 -4.32
C PRO A 121 8.53 -19.68 -4.70
N PHE A 122 9.43 -20.56 -4.22
CA PHE A 122 10.87 -20.49 -4.52
C PHE A 122 11.19 -20.53 -6.01
N SER A 123 10.28 -21.04 -6.85
CA SER A 123 10.43 -21.10 -8.31
C SER A 123 10.51 -19.74 -9.00
N MET A 124 10.06 -18.65 -8.35
CA MET A 124 10.16 -17.29 -8.92
C MET A 124 11.52 -16.63 -8.71
N ASP A 125 12.43 -17.25 -7.95
CA ASP A 125 13.79 -16.76 -7.73
C ASP A 125 13.87 -15.28 -7.28
N ILE A 126 12.94 -14.84 -6.43
CA ILE A 126 12.93 -13.47 -5.89
C ILE A 126 14.08 -13.32 -4.88
N PRO A 127 14.95 -12.30 -5.00
CA PRO A 127 16.03 -12.08 -4.06
C PRO A 127 15.49 -11.76 -2.65
N ASN A 128 16.23 -12.20 -1.63
CA ASN A 128 15.93 -11.92 -0.22
C ASN A 128 14.56 -12.42 0.28
N GLN A 129 13.97 -13.44 -0.38
CA GLN A 129 12.77 -14.10 0.13
C GLN A 129 13.02 -14.80 1.47
N ARG A 130 12.04 -14.73 2.38
CA ARG A 130 12.03 -15.45 3.64
C ARG A 130 10.77 -16.31 3.72
N PRO A 131 10.89 -17.64 3.81
CA PRO A 131 9.72 -18.50 3.96
C PRO A 131 9.01 -18.21 5.29
N PHE A 132 7.70 -18.34 5.29
CA PHE A 132 6.86 -18.21 6.48
C PHE A 132 5.61 -19.07 6.37
N GLU A 133 4.94 -19.31 7.50
CA GLU A 133 3.73 -20.09 7.55
C GLU A 133 2.56 -19.33 6.91
N LYS A 134 1.86 -19.99 5.98
CA LYS A 134 0.65 -19.44 5.38
C LYS A 134 -0.42 -19.29 6.45
N HIS A 135 -1.12 -18.16 6.43
CA HIS A 135 -2.16 -17.86 7.41
C HIS A 135 -3.24 -16.98 6.78
N SER A 136 -4.44 -17.04 7.34
CA SER A 136 -5.58 -16.27 6.85
C SER A 136 -5.76 -14.99 7.64
N ILE A 137 -6.02 -13.89 6.94
CA ILE A 137 -6.34 -12.59 7.57
C ILE A 137 -7.66 -12.04 7.01
N LEU A 138 -8.30 -11.17 7.77
CA LEU A 138 -9.49 -10.47 7.31
C LEU A 138 -9.14 -9.49 6.18
N CYS A 139 -9.96 -9.49 5.14
CA CYS A 139 -9.83 -8.60 3.99
C CYS A 139 -11.11 -7.81 3.79
N PHE A 140 -11.00 -6.48 3.78
CA PHE A 140 -12.10 -5.59 3.39
C PHE A 140 -11.77 -4.99 2.03
N ARG A 141 -12.68 -5.16 1.07
CA ARG A 141 -12.49 -4.70 -0.31
C ARG A 141 -13.55 -3.71 -0.73
N HIS A 142 -13.13 -2.72 -1.51
CA HIS A 142 -14.04 -1.84 -2.21
C HIS A 142 -14.93 -2.63 -3.19
N PRO A 143 -16.24 -2.33 -3.31
CA PRO A 143 -17.18 -3.10 -4.12
C PRO A 143 -16.83 -3.15 -5.61
N SER A 144 -16.06 -2.19 -6.12
CA SER A 144 -15.63 -2.18 -7.52
C SER A 144 -14.49 -3.15 -7.87
N LEU A 145 -13.85 -3.76 -6.87
CA LEU A 145 -12.72 -4.68 -7.07
C LEU A 145 -13.20 -6.13 -6.93
N PRO A 146 -12.65 -7.07 -7.72
CA PRO A 146 -12.95 -8.48 -7.57
C PRO A 146 -12.47 -9.02 -6.19
N PRO A 147 -13.02 -10.14 -5.71
CA PRO A 147 -12.48 -10.81 -4.52
C PRO A 147 -11.06 -11.31 -4.76
N LEU A 148 -10.30 -11.48 -3.69
CA LEU A 148 -8.95 -12.02 -3.71
C LEU A 148 -8.80 -13.08 -2.63
N ASP A 149 -8.59 -14.32 -3.05
CA ASP A 149 -8.53 -15.46 -2.13
C ASP A 149 -7.12 -15.67 -1.57
N LYS A 150 -6.08 -15.41 -2.38
CA LYS A 150 -4.69 -15.65 -2.00
C LYS A 150 -3.78 -14.47 -2.34
N TYR A 151 -2.98 -14.07 -1.36
CA TYR A 151 -1.99 -13.01 -1.51
C TYR A 151 -0.58 -13.53 -1.24
N PHE A 152 0.36 -13.16 -2.10
CA PHE A 152 1.73 -13.63 -2.02
C PHE A 152 2.65 -12.54 -1.51
N LEU A 153 3.51 -12.87 -0.55
CA LEU A 153 4.52 -11.98 -0.02
C LEU A 153 5.90 -12.65 -0.02
N PRO A 154 6.99 -11.91 -0.33
CA PRO A 154 8.35 -12.44 -0.26
C PRO A 154 8.83 -12.63 1.19
N TYR A 155 8.18 -12.00 2.16
CA TYR A 155 8.49 -12.10 3.60
C TYR A 155 7.21 -11.88 4.42
N PRO A 156 7.19 -12.24 5.71
CA PRO A 156 6.03 -12.03 6.58
C PRO A 156 5.53 -10.58 6.60
N ILE A 157 4.23 -10.39 6.90
CA ILE A 157 3.59 -9.07 7.00
C ILE A 157 4.38 -8.15 7.94
N HIS A 158 4.81 -8.64 9.11
CA HIS A 158 5.52 -7.83 10.10
C HIS A 158 6.84 -7.22 9.58
N ALA A 159 7.44 -7.83 8.56
CA ALA A 159 8.70 -7.42 7.94
C ALA A 159 8.51 -6.55 6.67
N LEU A 160 7.26 -6.22 6.30
CA LEU A 160 6.98 -5.35 5.17
C LEU A 160 7.56 -3.96 5.37
N VAL A 161 8.49 -3.57 4.49
CA VAL A 161 9.09 -2.23 4.49
C VAL A 161 8.29 -1.33 3.56
N GLY A 162 7.88 -0.16 4.05
CA GLY A 162 7.23 0.81 3.20
C GLY A 162 7.00 2.17 3.86
N LYS A 163 6.14 2.97 3.23
CA LYS A 163 5.59 4.19 3.83
C LYS A 163 4.52 3.76 4.83
N ALA A 164 4.81 3.89 6.11
CA ALA A 164 3.88 3.58 7.18
C ALA A 164 3.03 4.81 7.50
N PHE A 165 1.72 4.64 7.42
CA PHE A 165 0.71 5.61 7.81
C PHE A 165 0.24 5.25 9.21
N VAL A 166 0.64 6.05 10.19
CA VAL A 166 0.28 5.82 11.60
C VAL A 166 -0.76 6.84 12.00
N SER A 167 -1.97 6.38 12.31
CA SER A 167 -3.00 7.23 12.90
C SER A 167 -2.89 7.21 14.41
N LEU A 168 -2.85 8.40 15.01
CA LEU A 168 -2.80 8.63 16.46
C LEU A 168 -4.11 9.25 16.95
N PRO A 169 -4.60 8.87 18.15
CA PRO A 169 -5.81 9.44 18.72
C PRO A 169 -5.64 10.94 19.06
N ARG A 170 -6.62 11.80 18.70
CA ARG A 170 -6.50 13.27 18.86
C ARG A 170 -6.37 13.77 20.29
N ARG A 171 -6.95 13.07 21.27
CA ARG A 171 -6.82 13.50 22.69
C ARG A 171 -5.36 13.74 23.07
N GLN A 172 -4.43 13.01 22.47
CA GLN A 172 -3.02 13.02 22.85
C GLN A 172 -2.09 13.40 21.68
N ALA A 173 -2.55 13.35 20.42
CA ALA A 173 -1.82 13.91 19.28
C ALA A 173 -1.65 15.45 19.37
N ALA A 174 -2.60 16.15 19.98
CA ALA A 174 -2.46 17.58 20.29
C ALA A 174 -1.34 17.85 21.32
N GLU A 175 -1.14 16.96 22.29
CA GLU A 175 -0.07 17.06 23.29
C GLU A 175 1.30 16.66 22.71
N LEU A 176 1.36 15.61 21.90
CA LEU A 176 2.59 15.21 21.20
C LEU A 176 2.99 16.20 20.10
N ALA A 177 2.05 16.81 19.37
CA ALA A 177 2.33 17.91 18.45
C ALA A 177 2.88 19.13 19.20
N ARG A 178 2.38 19.41 20.41
CA ARG A 178 2.95 20.41 21.32
C ARG A 178 4.38 20.04 21.74
N GLN A 179 4.62 18.81 22.16
CA GLN A 179 5.97 18.35 22.56
C GLN A 179 6.95 18.34 21.37
N GLN A 180 6.51 17.94 20.18
CA GLN A 180 7.33 18.00 18.97
C GLN A 180 7.62 19.46 18.57
N ALA A 181 6.64 20.36 18.68
CA ALA A 181 6.87 21.80 18.46
C ALA A 181 7.79 22.42 19.53
N GLU A 182 7.71 21.96 20.78
CA GLU A 182 8.57 22.39 21.90
C GLU A 182 10.01 21.90 21.73
N ILE A 183 10.22 20.67 21.28
CA ILE A 183 11.53 20.09 20.97
C ILE A 183 12.15 20.72 19.72
N LEU A 184 11.33 21.09 18.72
CA LEU A 184 11.80 21.71 17.47
C LEU A 184 12.05 23.22 17.58
N GLY A 185 11.81 23.85 18.73
CA GLY A 185 12.22 25.22 19.01
C GLY A 185 11.62 26.29 18.09
N VAL A 186 10.46 26.03 17.47
CA VAL A 186 9.77 27.02 16.63
C VAL A 186 8.70 27.74 17.46
N GLY A 187 9.06 28.94 17.92
CA GLY A 187 8.08 30.02 18.12
C GLY A 187 7.73 30.40 19.55
N LEU A 188 8.66 31.07 20.22
CA LEU A 188 8.33 32.17 21.13
C LEU A 188 7.53 33.23 20.34
N ALA A 189 6.20 33.21 20.45
CA ALA A 189 5.35 34.36 20.16
C ALA A 189 4.47 34.62 21.39
N LYS A 190 4.59 35.84 21.92
CA LYS A 190 4.05 36.30 23.20
C LYS A 190 2.52 36.16 23.26
N PRO A 191 1.95 35.89 24.46
CA PRO A 191 0.50 35.91 24.66
C PRO A 191 -0.02 37.35 24.63
N GLU A 192 -1.03 37.62 23.81
CA GLU A 192 -1.85 38.84 23.91
C GLU A 192 -3.19 38.53 24.59
N PRO A 193 -3.75 39.49 25.34
CA PRO A 193 -4.48 39.21 26.58
C PRO A 193 -5.97 38.93 26.42
N GLU A 194 -6.43 38.10 27.36
CA GLU A 194 -7.72 38.04 28.06
C GLU A 194 -8.77 39.09 27.65
N ILE A 195 -9.84 38.62 27.02
CA ILE A 195 -11.10 39.36 26.91
C ILE A 195 -12.07 38.76 27.92
N VAL A 196 -12.51 39.64 28.83
CA VAL A 196 -13.34 39.40 30.00
C VAL A 196 -14.77 38.97 29.62
N GLU A 197 -15.22 37.94 30.34
CA GLU A 197 -16.57 37.49 30.72
C GLU A 197 -17.81 37.99 29.94
N VAL A 198 -18.61 37.03 29.49
CA VAL A 198 -20.07 37.14 29.50
C VAL A 198 -20.64 35.93 30.23
N PRO A 199 -21.27 36.08 31.42
CA PRO A 199 -22.02 35.01 32.03
C PRO A 199 -23.50 35.16 31.65
N VAL A 200 -24.07 34.16 30.98
CA VAL A 200 -25.51 33.89 31.08
C VAL A 200 -25.72 32.38 31.23
N VAL A 201 -26.55 32.09 32.22
CA VAL A 201 -26.81 30.85 32.93
C VAL A 201 -27.88 30.01 32.20
N GLU A 202 -27.60 28.70 32.02
CA GLU A 202 -28.45 27.47 32.06
C GLU A 202 -29.86 27.43 31.38
N PRO A 203 -30.47 26.24 31.07
CA PRO A 203 -30.28 24.95 31.75
C PRO A 203 -30.20 23.66 30.92
N VAL A 204 -29.80 22.65 31.69
CA VAL A 204 -29.68 21.20 31.48
C VAL A 204 -30.95 20.56 30.93
N ALA A 205 -30.81 19.68 29.93
CA ALA A 205 -31.82 18.71 29.55
C ALA A 205 -31.26 17.29 29.80
N GLU A 206 -31.97 16.55 30.64
CA GLU A 206 -31.73 15.13 30.95
C GLU A 206 -31.84 14.26 29.69
N ILE A 207 -30.93 13.29 29.55
CA ILE A 207 -31.02 12.24 28.53
C ILE A 207 -31.27 10.93 29.25
N GLU A 208 -32.50 10.40 29.13
CA GLU A 208 -32.84 9.04 29.53
C GLU A 208 -32.04 8.03 28.70
N GLN A 209 -31.39 7.09 29.38
CA GLN A 209 -30.69 5.97 28.77
C GLN A 209 -31.68 4.79 28.62
N VAL A 210 -31.91 4.34 27.39
CA VAL A 210 -32.57 3.07 27.10
C VAL A 210 -31.56 2.17 26.37
N PRO A 211 -31.18 1.01 26.93
CA PRO A 211 -30.27 0.09 26.26
C PRO A 211 -31.05 -0.71 25.21
N ILE A 212 -30.69 -0.59 23.93
CA ILE A 212 -31.20 -1.47 22.88
C ILE A 212 -30.07 -2.41 22.44
N ASN A 213 -30.26 -3.67 22.81
CA ASN A 213 -29.44 -4.83 22.53
C ASN A 213 -29.49 -5.15 21.01
N VAL A 214 -28.48 -4.70 20.26
CA VAL A 214 -28.40 -4.88 18.78
C VAL A 214 -27.53 -6.07 18.35
N GLU A 215 -27.01 -6.85 19.29
CA GLU A 215 -26.04 -7.92 18.98
C GLU A 215 -26.70 -9.24 18.53
N ASP A 216 -27.96 -9.50 18.90
CA ASP A 216 -28.64 -10.76 18.56
C ASP A 216 -29.40 -10.76 17.23
N ALA A 217 -29.68 -9.58 16.64
CA ALA A 217 -30.41 -9.48 15.37
C ALA A 217 -29.52 -9.71 14.14
N PHE A 218 -28.20 -9.58 14.28
CA PHE A 218 -27.26 -9.69 13.16
C PHE A 218 -26.90 -11.16 12.82
N ILE A 219 -27.13 -12.09 13.73
CA ILE A 219 -26.69 -13.49 13.60
C ILE A 219 -27.70 -14.35 12.83
N SER A 220 -28.98 -13.92 12.74
CA SER A 220 -30.05 -14.77 12.22
C SER A 220 -30.35 -14.61 10.71
N GLU A 221 -29.70 -13.70 10.00
CA GLU A 221 -30.08 -13.35 8.62
C GLU A 221 -29.13 -13.86 7.53
N MET A 222 -28.10 -14.66 7.85
CA MET A 222 -27.14 -15.17 6.85
C MET A 222 -26.86 -16.67 6.93
N ILE A 223 -27.91 -17.50 6.91
CA ILE A 223 -27.78 -18.92 6.58
C ILE A 223 -28.52 -19.20 5.27
N PRO A 224 -27.80 -19.56 4.20
CA PRO A 224 -28.33 -20.48 3.20
C PRO A 224 -27.80 -21.89 3.48
N GLU A 225 -28.74 -22.82 3.64
CA GLU A 225 -28.56 -24.27 3.68
C GLU A 225 -27.87 -24.80 2.41
N GLU A 226 -27.22 -25.95 2.61
CA GLU A 226 -26.42 -26.72 1.66
C GLU A 226 -27.20 -27.34 0.48
N VAL A 227 -26.39 -27.94 -0.40
CA VAL A 227 -26.58 -29.03 -1.37
C VAL A 227 -27.14 -28.71 -2.77
N GLU A 228 -26.32 -28.92 -3.81
CA GLU A 228 -26.42 -30.13 -4.66
C GLU A 228 -25.20 -30.32 -5.58
N GLN A 229 -24.71 -31.56 -5.63
CA GLN A 229 -23.63 -32.07 -6.47
C GLN A 229 -24.15 -32.41 -7.87
N VAL A 230 -23.40 -32.15 -8.96
CA VAL A 230 -23.43 -33.01 -10.17
C VAL A 230 -22.06 -32.99 -10.90
N ALA A 231 -21.68 -34.17 -11.39
CA ALA A 231 -20.37 -34.62 -11.85
C ALA A 231 -19.96 -34.26 -13.31
N LEU A 232 -18.66 -34.47 -13.59
CA LEU A 232 -17.99 -34.49 -14.91
C LEU A 232 -18.62 -35.47 -15.93
N PRO A 233 -18.32 -35.26 -17.23
CA PRO A 233 -17.66 -36.35 -17.97
C PRO A 233 -16.46 -35.94 -18.84
N ASN A 234 -15.52 -36.90 -18.94
CA ASN A 234 -14.38 -37.00 -19.84
C ASN A 234 -14.75 -36.94 -21.34
N ALA A 235 -13.79 -36.49 -22.15
CA ALA A 235 -13.48 -37.11 -23.45
C ALA A 235 -11.99 -36.89 -23.82
N GLU A 236 -11.29 -38.01 -24.05
CA GLU A 236 -10.05 -38.18 -24.83
C GLU A 236 -10.28 -37.65 -26.28
N ASP A 237 -9.33 -37.32 -27.16
CA ASP A 237 -8.05 -37.95 -27.48
C ASP A 237 -7.32 -37.13 -28.60
N ALA A 238 -6.09 -37.55 -28.94
CA ALA A 238 -5.25 -37.20 -30.11
C ALA A 238 -4.35 -35.94 -29.99
N ASN A 239 -3.04 -36.05 -29.70
CA ASN A 239 -1.93 -36.60 -30.51
C ASN A 239 -1.80 -35.93 -31.89
N VAL A 240 -0.74 -35.12 -32.13
CA VAL A 240 0.27 -35.24 -33.20
C VAL A 240 1.34 -34.13 -33.03
N SER A 241 2.61 -34.53 -33.06
CA SER A 241 3.80 -33.75 -33.48
C SER A 241 4.67 -34.72 -34.30
N PRO A 242 5.72 -34.29 -35.02
CA PRO A 242 5.97 -33.09 -35.84
C PRO A 242 6.37 -33.53 -37.28
N PRO A 243 7.01 -32.69 -38.13
CA PRO A 243 8.47 -32.83 -38.27
C PRO A 243 9.27 -31.54 -38.57
N GLN A 244 10.59 -31.72 -38.48
CA GLN A 244 11.74 -30.82 -38.62
C GLN A 244 11.96 -30.29 -40.05
N GLU A 245 12.71 -29.18 -40.16
CA GLU A 245 13.64 -28.92 -41.28
C GLU A 245 14.88 -28.16 -40.78
N VAL A 246 16.01 -28.40 -41.45
CA VAL A 246 17.41 -28.10 -41.05
C VAL A 246 18.09 -27.32 -42.18
N GLU A 247 19.17 -26.59 -41.84
CA GLU A 247 20.22 -25.98 -42.70
C GLU A 247 19.85 -24.66 -43.41
N VAL A 248 20.72 -23.65 -43.58
CA VAL A 248 22.16 -23.68 -43.90
C VAL A 248 22.90 -22.40 -43.44
N VAL A 249 24.19 -22.59 -43.20
CA VAL A 249 25.28 -21.66 -42.87
C VAL A 249 25.61 -20.69 -44.02
N GLU A 250 25.98 -19.45 -43.70
CA GLU A 250 27.01 -18.71 -44.45
C GLU A 250 28.04 -18.08 -43.51
N GLU A 251 29.29 -18.29 -43.91
CA GLU A 251 30.56 -18.06 -43.23
C GLU A 251 31.15 -16.70 -43.67
N SER A 252 31.68 -15.90 -42.74
CA SER A 252 32.65 -14.82 -43.03
C SER A 252 33.36 -14.37 -41.73
N VAL A 253 34.70 -14.44 -41.72
CA VAL A 253 35.64 -14.13 -40.62
C VAL A 253 36.81 -13.32 -41.25
N PRO A 254 37.62 -12.49 -40.56
CA PRO A 254 37.43 -11.56 -39.43
C PRO A 254 38.00 -10.12 -39.71
N LEU A 255 37.67 -9.14 -38.88
CA LEU A 255 38.39 -7.85 -38.75
C LEU A 255 38.71 -7.60 -37.25
N PRO A 256 39.81 -6.92 -36.92
CA PRO A 256 40.54 -7.07 -35.67
C PRO A 256 39.74 -6.57 -34.45
N SER A 257 39.89 -7.29 -33.35
CA SER A 257 39.30 -7.04 -32.04
C SER A 257 39.58 -5.61 -31.55
N GLY A 258 38.67 -4.69 -31.84
CA GLY A 258 38.43 -3.56 -30.97
C GLY A 258 37.85 -4.11 -29.69
N VAL A 259 38.54 -3.91 -28.57
CA VAL A 259 37.94 -4.08 -27.23
C VAL A 259 36.59 -3.36 -27.29
N PRO A 260 35.45 -4.03 -27.05
CA PRO A 260 34.20 -3.29 -26.91
C PRO A 260 34.44 -2.32 -25.77
N GLU A 261 34.42 -1.03 -26.08
CA GLU A 261 34.19 -0.01 -25.09
C GLU A 261 32.82 -0.37 -24.53
N ILE A 262 32.83 -1.06 -23.39
CA ILE A 262 31.61 -1.38 -22.67
C ILE A 262 31.14 0.00 -22.23
N ASP A 263 30.24 0.56 -23.03
CA ASP A 263 29.52 1.76 -22.68
C ASP A 263 28.64 1.35 -21.49
N ASP A 264 29.23 1.48 -20.30
CA ASP A 264 28.69 1.27 -18.96
C ASP A 264 27.59 2.31 -18.64
N THR A 265 27.08 3.05 -19.64
CA THR A 265 25.86 3.83 -19.45
C THR A 265 24.71 2.87 -19.13
N PRO A 266 24.06 3.06 -17.96
CA PRO A 266 22.99 2.20 -17.55
C PRO A 266 21.85 2.28 -18.58
N ALA A 267 21.20 1.14 -18.85
CA ALA A 267 20.14 1.06 -19.87
C ALA A 267 19.06 2.13 -19.68
N ILE A 268 18.77 2.50 -18.42
CA ILE A 268 17.82 3.54 -18.07
C ILE A 268 18.26 4.95 -18.49
N GLU A 269 19.56 5.23 -18.50
CA GLU A 269 20.10 6.51 -18.98
C GLU A 269 19.98 6.63 -20.50
N ARG A 270 20.22 5.54 -21.24
CA ARG A 270 20.04 5.51 -22.70
C ARG A 270 18.58 5.72 -23.09
N GLU A 271 17.65 5.06 -22.40
CA GLU A 271 16.21 5.23 -22.59
C GLU A 271 15.78 6.68 -22.28
N PHE A 272 16.26 7.25 -21.18
CA PHE A 272 15.98 8.63 -20.80
C PHE A 272 16.50 9.64 -21.84
N ARG A 273 17.77 9.50 -22.26
CA ARG A 273 18.38 10.37 -23.27
C ARG A 273 17.68 10.26 -24.63
N ALA A 274 17.28 9.06 -25.04
CA ALA A 274 16.53 8.86 -26.28
C ALA A 274 15.18 9.59 -26.28
N LEU A 275 14.44 9.52 -25.17
CA LEU A 275 13.16 10.22 -25.03
C LEU A 275 13.34 11.75 -25.03
N ILE A 276 14.34 12.27 -24.33
CA ILE A 276 14.63 13.71 -24.35
C ILE A 276 15.03 14.17 -25.75
N GLN A 277 15.84 13.40 -26.48
CA GLN A 277 16.19 13.73 -27.86
C GLN A 277 14.98 13.74 -28.79
N GLU A 278 14.07 12.77 -28.65
CA GLU A 278 12.80 12.73 -29.39
C GLU A 278 11.95 14.00 -29.14
N LEU A 279 11.88 14.46 -27.89
CA LEU A 279 11.13 15.66 -27.51
C LEU A 279 11.81 16.96 -28.00
N ILE A 280 13.15 17.02 -28.00
CA ILE A 280 13.91 18.12 -28.59
C ILE A 280 13.69 18.17 -30.11
N ASP A 281 13.75 17.02 -30.79
CA ASP A 281 13.52 16.92 -32.23
C ASP A 281 12.07 17.26 -32.62
N ALA A 282 11.12 16.98 -31.72
CA ALA A 282 9.72 17.40 -31.84
C ALA A 282 9.49 18.89 -31.52
N GLY A 283 10.50 19.62 -31.04
CA GLY A 283 10.44 21.05 -30.76
C GLY A 283 9.66 21.41 -29.49
N VAL A 284 9.55 20.49 -28.53
CA VAL A 284 8.89 20.72 -27.24
C VAL A 284 9.80 21.60 -26.36
N ASP A 285 9.24 22.53 -25.58
CA ASP A 285 10.02 23.34 -24.64
C ASP A 285 10.43 22.48 -23.42
N PRO A 286 11.65 22.64 -22.86
CA PRO A 286 12.09 21.89 -21.68
C PRO A 286 11.12 21.95 -20.48
N SER A 287 10.37 23.04 -20.34
CA SER A 287 9.35 23.20 -19.29
C SER A 287 8.16 22.25 -19.50
N ASP A 288 7.78 22.02 -20.75
CA ASP A 288 6.67 21.16 -21.12
C ASP A 288 7.07 19.67 -21.14
N MET A 289 8.34 19.36 -21.42
CA MET A 289 8.88 17.99 -21.37
C MET A 289 8.69 17.35 -19.99
N MET A 290 8.83 18.15 -18.92
CA MET A 290 8.68 17.69 -17.53
C MET A 290 7.25 17.27 -17.18
N THR A 291 6.28 17.58 -18.03
CA THR A 291 4.87 17.17 -17.87
C THR A 291 4.48 15.97 -18.73
N ASP A 292 5.42 15.41 -19.51
CA ASP A 292 5.16 14.25 -20.34
C ASP A 292 5.03 12.97 -19.49
N PRO A 293 3.91 12.22 -19.60
CA PRO A 293 3.69 10.98 -18.84
C PRO A 293 4.77 9.90 -19.07
N ARG A 294 5.39 9.87 -20.26
CA ARG A 294 6.48 8.93 -20.58
C ARG A 294 7.76 9.31 -19.84
N LEU A 295 8.01 10.60 -19.66
CA LEU A 295 9.16 11.08 -18.89
C LEU A 295 8.98 10.79 -17.40
N GLU A 296 7.77 10.95 -16.88
CA GLU A 296 7.42 10.57 -15.50
C GLU A 296 7.67 9.07 -15.24
N GLU A 297 7.29 8.19 -16.18
CA GLU A 297 7.51 6.74 -16.06
C GLU A 297 9.01 6.36 -16.05
N ILE A 298 9.81 6.98 -16.93
CA ILE A 298 11.26 6.72 -16.97
C ILE A 298 11.97 7.31 -15.74
N THR A 299 11.57 8.49 -15.28
CA THR A 299 12.15 9.11 -14.07
C THR A 299 11.80 8.31 -12.82
N GLU A 300 10.60 7.73 -12.71
CA GLU A 300 10.26 6.82 -11.60
C GLU A 300 11.09 5.53 -11.67
N ARG A 301 11.30 4.95 -12.87
CA ARG A 301 12.16 3.78 -13.08
C ARG A 301 13.64 4.05 -12.78
N ALA A 302 14.14 5.23 -13.12
CA ALA A 302 15.49 5.69 -12.82
C ALA A 302 15.72 5.88 -11.33
N LEU A 303 14.77 6.53 -10.64
CA LEU A 303 14.83 6.68 -9.19
C LEU A 303 14.80 5.32 -8.47
N ALA A 304 14.08 4.33 -9.01
CA ALA A 304 14.08 2.97 -8.49
C ALA A 304 15.43 2.25 -8.63
N GLN A 305 16.27 2.66 -9.58
CA GLN A 305 17.65 2.18 -9.75
C GLN A 305 18.68 3.10 -9.07
N ASN A 306 18.22 4.06 -8.26
CA ASN A 306 19.05 5.09 -7.62
C ASN A 306 19.84 5.94 -8.62
N PHE A 307 19.26 6.17 -9.81
CA PHE A 307 19.82 7.00 -10.88
C PHE A 307 19.11 8.37 -10.90
N GLU A 308 19.88 9.45 -10.79
CA GLU A 308 19.35 10.81 -10.85
C GLU A 308 19.29 11.30 -12.30
N THR A 309 18.07 11.55 -12.79
CA THR A 309 17.82 11.99 -14.18
C THR A 309 18.04 13.49 -14.40
N TRP A 310 17.97 14.30 -13.34
CA TRP A 310 18.05 15.76 -13.44
C TRP A 310 19.40 16.29 -13.96
N PRO A 311 20.57 15.77 -13.52
CA PRO A 311 21.85 16.18 -14.09
C PRO A 311 21.99 15.85 -15.58
N VAL A 312 21.44 14.71 -16.01
CA VAL A 312 21.47 14.28 -17.42
C VAL A 312 20.54 15.13 -18.28
N PHE A 313 19.35 15.44 -17.77
CA PHE A 313 18.41 16.36 -18.43
C PHE A 313 19.06 17.72 -18.69
N MET A 314 19.66 18.32 -17.66
CA MET A 314 20.36 19.62 -17.77
C MET A 314 21.53 19.59 -18.76
N GLN A 315 22.22 18.45 -18.92
CA GLN A 315 23.27 18.30 -19.93
C GLN A 315 22.75 18.27 -21.37
N MET A 316 21.50 17.85 -21.58
CA MET A 316 20.89 17.73 -22.91
C MET A 316 20.14 18.98 -23.36
N VAL A 317 19.56 19.74 -22.43
CA VAL A 317 18.76 20.93 -22.73
C VAL A 317 19.53 22.25 -22.56
N SER A 318 20.79 22.19 -22.11
CA SER A 318 21.73 23.33 -22.06
C SER A 318 22.32 23.65 -23.43
#